data_AF-A0A4Q0IGP3-F1
#
_entry.id   AF-A0A4Q0IGP3-F1
#
_cell.length_a   1.000
_cell.length_b   1.000
_cell.length_c   1.000
_cell.angle_alpha   90.00
_cell.angle_beta   90.00
_cell.angle_gamma   90.00
#
_symmetry.space_group_name_H-M   'P 1'
#
loop_
_entity.id
_entity.type
_entity.pdbx_description
1 polymer ?
#
loop_
_entity_poly.entity_id
_entity_poly.type
_entity_poly.pdbx_seq_one_letter_code
_entity_poly.pdbx_strand_id
1 'polypeptide(L)'
;MSVKIGLNGFGRIGRNYLRAALAQGADLDIVAVNDLTDTKTLAHLLKYDSVGGRLDAEVSYTEDSVIVNGTAIKVFAERDPANLPWGEVGAEIVIESTGRFTKADDARKHIQGGAKKVLISA
;
A
#
# COMPACT_ATOMS: atom_id res chain seq x y z
N MET A 1 -11.70 8.17 -13.97
CA MET A 1 -11.14 6.81 -13.84
C MET A 1 -10.04 6.99 -12.82
N SER A 2 -10.23 6.48 -11.60
CA SER A 2 -9.28 6.67 -10.51
C SER A 2 -7.96 5.97 -10.84
N VAL A 3 -6.84 6.58 -10.49
CA VAL A 3 -5.52 5.95 -10.68
C VAL A 3 -5.35 4.88 -9.62
N LYS A 4 -5.01 3.65 -10.05
CA LYS A 4 -4.81 2.52 -9.14
C LYS A 4 -3.39 2.46 -8.60
N ILE A 5 -3.27 2.42 -7.28
CA ILE A 5 -2.00 2.52 -6.56
C ILE A 5 -1.74 1.24 -5.76
N GLY A 6 -0.52 0.71 -5.88
CA GLY A 6 0.04 -0.28 -4.98
C GLY A 6 1.00 0.38 -3.98
N LEU A 7 0.99 -0.05 -2.72
CA LEU A 7 1.96 0.41 -1.72
C LEU A 7 2.93 -0.73 -1.37
N ASN A 8 4.22 -0.57 -1.66
CA ASN A 8 5.23 -1.49 -1.14
C ASN A 8 5.79 -0.95 0.17
N GLY A 9 5.62 -1.70 1.25
CA GLY A 9 5.88 -1.27 2.62
C GLY A 9 4.69 -0.55 3.24
N PHE A 10 4.10 -1.13 4.29
CA PHE A 10 2.98 -0.51 5.03
C PHE A 10 3.43 0.02 6.40
N GLY A 11 4.64 0.59 6.40
CA GLY A 11 5.23 1.35 7.49
C GLY A 11 4.59 2.74 7.66
N ARG A 12 5.29 3.65 8.36
CA ARG A 12 4.74 4.99 8.65
C ARG A 12 4.37 5.77 7.39
N ILE A 13 5.24 5.78 6.38
CA ILE A 13 5.01 6.51 5.13
C ILE A 13 3.89 5.87 4.31
N GLY A 14 3.93 4.55 4.08
CA GLY A 14 2.86 3.84 3.36
C GLY A 14 1.47 4.04 3.98
N ARG A 15 1.34 3.92 5.31
CA ARG A 15 0.05 4.18 5.99
C ARG A 15 -0.38 5.64 5.84
N ASN A 16 0.55 6.59 5.96
CA ASN A 16 0.22 8.01 5.82
C ASN A 16 -0.21 8.39 4.39
N TYR A 17 0.29 7.72 3.35
CA TYR A 17 -0.24 7.90 1.99
C TYR A 17 -1.72 7.56 1.91
N LEU A 18 -2.13 6.39 2.42
CA LEU A 18 -3.55 6.01 2.46
C LEU A 18 -4.37 6.99 3.31
N ARG A 19 -3.88 7.36 4.50
CA ARG A 19 -4.58 8.33 5.37
C ARG A 19 -4.74 9.70 4.71
N ALA A 20 -3.71 10.18 4.02
CA ALA A 20 -3.75 11.47 3.31
C ALA A 20 -4.72 11.42 2.11
N ALA A 21 -4.70 10.34 1.33
CA ALA A 21 -5.63 10.15 0.21
C ALA A 21 -7.09 10.19 0.67
N LEU A 22 -7.40 9.49 1.79
CA LEU A 22 -8.73 9.51 2.41
C LEU A 22 -9.12 10.90 2.90
N ALA A 23 -8.23 11.58 3.63
CA ALA A 23 -8.50 12.91 4.18
C ALA A 23 -8.72 13.98 3.10
N GLN A 24 -8.06 13.85 1.95
CA GLN A 24 -8.21 14.75 0.82
C GLN A 24 -9.43 14.41 -0.06
N GLY A 25 -10.04 13.24 0.11
CA GLY A 25 -11.03 12.72 -0.85
C GLY A 25 -10.44 12.57 -2.25
N ALA A 26 -9.16 12.19 -2.34
CA ALA A 26 -8.45 12.11 -3.61
C ALA A 26 -9.04 11.00 -4.50
N ASP A 27 -9.04 11.23 -5.83
CA ASP A 27 -9.47 10.24 -6.84
C ASP A 27 -8.37 9.18 -7.07
N LEU A 28 -7.98 8.48 -6.00
CA LEU A 28 -6.96 7.44 -5.96
C LEU A 28 -7.55 6.15 -5.38
N ASP A 29 -7.30 5.04 -6.05
CA ASP A 29 -7.75 3.71 -5.61
C ASP A 29 -6.54 2.91 -5.11
N ILE A 30 -6.44 2.74 -3.79
CA ILE A 30 -5.38 1.92 -3.18
C ILE A 30 -5.83 0.45 -3.26
N VAL A 31 -5.39 -0.25 -4.29
CA VAL A 31 -5.87 -1.60 -4.60
C VAL A 31 -5.14 -2.68 -3.81
N ALA A 32 -3.90 -2.44 -3.43
CA ALA A 32 -3.08 -3.41 -2.72
C ALA A 32 -1.92 -2.79 -1.93
N VAL A 33 -1.52 -3.48 -0.87
CA VAL A 33 -0.32 -3.19 -0.08
C VAL A 33 0.53 -4.45 0.06
N ASN A 34 1.85 -4.28 0.21
CA ASN A 34 2.77 -5.37 0.55
C ASN A 34 3.50 -5.03 1.86
N ASP A 35 3.46 -5.94 2.83
CA ASP A 35 4.24 -5.86 4.06
C ASP A 35 4.44 -7.27 4.64
N LEU A 36 5.47 -7.47 5.47
CA LEU A 36 5.78 -8.78 6.04
C LEU A 36 5.03 -9.05 7.37
N THR A 37 4.13 -8.14 7.73
CA THR A 37 3.33 -8.16 8.95
C THR A 37 1.92 -8.65 8.65
N ASP A 38 1.26 -9.30 9.62
CA ASP A 38 -0.11 -9.79 9.47
C ASP A 38 -1.15 -8.67 9.31
N THR A 39 -2.25 -8.97 8.61
CA THR A 39 -3.32 -8.02 8.27
C THR A 39 -3.98 -7.38 9.50
N LYS A 40 -4.12 -8.13 10.60
CA LYS A 40 -4.67 -7.64 11.86
C LYS A 40 -3.80 -6.53 12.44
N THR A 41 -2.49 -6.76 12.50
CA THR A 41 -1.53 -5.76 12.98
C THR A 41 -1.49 -4.55 12.03
N LEU A 42 -1.47 -4.75 10.72
CA LEU A 42 -1.50 -3.66 9.74
C LEU A 42 -2.77 -2.80 9.87
N ALA A 43 -3.94 -3.42 10.00
CA ALA A 43 -5.21 -2.73 10.20
C ALA A 43 -5.22 -1.93 11.53
N HIS A 44 -4.68 -2.51 12.60
CA HIS A 44 -4.54 -1.82 13.88
C HIS A 44 -3.66 -0.57 13.75
N LEU A 45 -2.49 -0.70 13.12
CA LEU A 45 -1.54 0.40 12.92
C LEU A 45 -2.03 1.48 11.93
N LEU A 46 -2.93 1.13 11.02
CA LEU A 46 -3.62 2.10 10.16
C LEU A 46 -4.66 2.89 10.97
N LYS A 47 -5.45 2.21 11.81
CA LYS A 47 -6.51 2.83 12.61
C LYS A 47 -5.96 3.71 13.72
N TYR A 48 -4.85 3.33 14.34
CA TYR A 48 -4.27 4.01 15.50
C TYR A 48 -2.82 4.42 15.23
N ASP A 49 -2.56 5.72 15.16
CA ASP A 49 -1.22 6.29 15.10
C ASP A 49 -1.02 7.28 16.25
N SER A 50 0.13 7.21 16.94
CA SER A 50 0.40 8.09 18.08
C SER A 50 0.57 9.57 17.71
N VAL A 51 0.99 9.87 16.48
CA VAL A 51 1.21 11.25 16.00
C VAL A 51 0.01 11.73 15.23
N GLY A 52 -0.48 10.92 14.28
CA GLY A 52 -1.64 11.27 13.45
C GLY A 52 -3.00 11.00 14.12
N GLY A 53 -3.02 10.51 15.36
CA GLY A 53 -4.24 10.13 16.06
C GLY A 53 -4.97 8.94 15.41
N ARG A 54 -6.23 8.76 15.82
CA ARG A 54 -7.13 7.72 15.30
C ARG A 54 -7.64 8.13 13.91
N LEU A 55 -7.59 7.21 12.94
CA LEU A 55 -8.18 7.43 11.62
C LEU A 55 -9.71 7.45 11.72
N ASP A 56 -10.36 8.46 11.15
CA ASP A 56 -11.82 8.55 11.05
C ASP A 56 -12.37 7.75 9.85
N ALA A 57 -12.18 6.44 9.92
CA ALA A 57 -12.70 5.47 8.97
C ALA A 57 -13.00 4.16 9.71
N GLU A 58 -13.97 3.40 9.23
CA GLU A 58 -14.13 2.02 9.68
C GLU A 58 -12.95 1.20 9.14
N VAL A 59 -12.21 0.52 10.03
CA VAL A 59 -11.05 -0.29 9.65
C VAL A 59 -11.21 -1.67 10.25
N SER A 60 -11.18 -2.69 9.41
CA SER A 60 -11.18 -4.11 9.78
C SER A 60 -10.22 -4.88 8.88
N TYR A 61 -10.20 -6.22 8.99
CA TYR A 61 -9.28 -7.06 8.24
C TYR A 61 -9.91 -8.42 7.93
N THR A 62 -9.44 -9.05 6.87
CA THR A 62 -9.59 -10.48 6.57
C THR A 62 -8.24 -11.17 6.72
N GLU A 63 -8.15 -12.45 6.37
CA GLU A 63 -6.87 -13.16 6.32
C GLU A 63 -5.86 -12.51 5.35
N ASP A 64 -6.35 -11.89 4.28
CA ASP A 64 -5.55 -11.45 3.14
C ASP A 64 -5.75 -9.99 2.74
N SER A 65 -6.54 -9.22 3.49
CA SER A 65 -6.89 -7.83 3.16
C SER A 65 -7.05 -6.95 4.39
N VAL A 66 -6.79 -5.65 4.23
CA VAL A 66 -7.26 -4.60 5.15
C VAL A 66 -8.52 -3.99 4.53
N ILE A 67 -9.57 -3.84 5.33
CA ILE A 67 -10.84 -3.25 4.88
C ILE A 67 -10.94 -1.84 5.44
N VAL A 68 -11.21 -0.85 4.58
CA VAL A 68 -11.40 0.55 4.97
C VAL A 68 -12.71 1.06 4.39
N ASN A 69 -13.64 1.50 5.24
CA ASN A 69 -14.99 1.93 4.85
C ASN A 69 -15.67 0.93 3.90
N GLY A 70 -15.56 -0.37 4.20
CA GLY A 70 -16.10 -1.46 3.39
C GLY A 70 -15.32 -1.80 2.12
N THR A 71 -14.28 -1.04 1.77
CA THR A 71 -13.43 -1.30 0.59
C THR A 71 -12.26 -2.21 0.98
N ALA A 72 -12.10 -3.32 0.27
CA ALA A 72 -11.02 -4.27 0.50
C ALA A 72 -9.73 -3.84 -0.21
N ILE A 73 -8.64 -3.77 0.55
CA ILE A 73 -7.28 -3.53 0.06
C ILE A 73 -6.49 -4.81 0.23
N LYS A 74 -6.09 -5.44 -0.88
CA LYS A 74 -5.36 -6.72 -0.83
C LYS A 74 -4.02 -6.54 -0.12
N VAL A 75 -3.65 -7.49 0.73
CA VAL A 75 -2.35 -7.52 1.42
C VAL A 75 -1.53 -8.67 0.87
N PHE A 76 -0.31 -8.36 0.44
CA PHE A 76 0.73 -9.32 0.11
C PHE A 76 1.81 -9.34 1.18
N ALA A 77 2.53 -10.47 1.26
CA ALA A 77 3.68 -10.65 2.14
C ALA A 77 4.87 -11.23 1.37
N GLU A 78 5.33 -10.48 0.36
CA GLU A 78 6.41 -10.87 -0.55
C GLU A 78 7.67 -10.01 -0.30
N ARG A 79 8.84 -10.65 -0.31
CA ARG A 79 10.13 -10.00 -0.06
C ARG A 79 10.77 -9.46 -1.32
N ASP A 80 10.58 -10.11 -2.47
CA ASP A 80 11.11 -9.67 -3.75
C ASP A 80 10.01 -8.91 -4.54
N PRO A 81 10.18 -7.59 -4.75
CA PRO A 81 9.31 -6.77 -5.59
C PRO A 81 8.93 -7.33 -6.95
N ALA A 82 9.79 -8.17 -7.54
CA ALA A 82 9.57 -8.78 -8.85
C ALA A 82 8.46 -9.85 -8.83
N ASN A 83 8.20 -10.45 -7.66
CA ASN A 83 7.18 -11.49 -7.49
C ASN A 83 5.80 -10.91 -7.13
N LEU A 84 5.71 -9.61 -6.88
CA LEU A 84 4.44 -8.97 -6.54
C LEU A 84 3.55 -8.85 -7.79
N PRO A 85 2.33 -9.42 -7.78
CA PRO A 85 1.46 -9.47 -8.95
C PRO A 85 0.66 -8.16 -9.12
N TRP A 86 1.36 -7.03 -9.25
CA TRP A 86 0.73 -5.71 -9.42
C TRP A 86 -0.22 -5.65 -10.62
N GLY A 87 0.13 -6.34 -11.72
CA GLY A 87 -0.71 -6.45 -12.90
C GLY A 87 -2.06 -7.12 -12.63
N GLU A 88 -2.10 -8.12 -11.75
CA GLU A 88 -3.34 -8.86 -11.43
C GLU A 88 -4.32 -8.02 -10.62
N VAL A 89 -3.80 -7.21 -9.69
CA VAL A 89 -4.61 -6.26 -8.90
C VAL A 89 -4.88 -4.94 -9.64
N GLY A 90 -4.28 -4.78 -10.83
CA GLY A 90 -4.43 -3.59 -11.68
C GLY A 90 -3.72 -2.34 -11.15
N ALA A 91 -2.72 -2.48 -10.29
CA ALA A 91 -1.94 -1.35 -9.79
C ALA A 91 -1.10 -0.74 -10.92
N GLU A 92 -1.31 0.55 -11.19
CA GLU A 92 -0.62 1.27 -12.26
C GLU A 92 0.63 1.98 -11.75
N ILE A 93 0.56 2.53 -10.54
CA ILE A 93 1.68 3.19 -9.88
C ILE A 93 1.95 2.46 -8.57
N VAL A 94 3.22 2.15 -8.32
CA VAL A 94 3.66 1.63 -7.02
C VAL A 94 4.39 2.73 -6.26
N ILE A 95 4.01 2.94 -5.01
CA ILE A 95 4.78 3.74 -4.06
C ILE A 95 5.68 2.78 -3.30
N GLU A 96 6.98 2.91 -3.53
CA GLU A 96 8.03 2.15 -2.86
C GLU A 96 8.43 2.90 -1.57
N SER A 97 7.91 2.41 -0.44
CA SER A 97 8.07 3.02 0.89
C SER A 97 8.66 2.09 1.94
N THR A 98 9.31 1.00 1.51
CA THR A 98 10.03 0.09 2.40
C THR A 98 11.35 0.67 2.90
N GLY A 99 11.92 1.65 2.19
CA GLY A 99 13.29 2.15 2.41
C GLY A 99 14.39 1.18 1.97
N ARG A 100 14.04 0.07 1.29
CA ARG A 100 15.00 -0.96 0.85
C ARG A 100 15.34 -0.86 -0.63
N PHE A 101 14.36 -0.62 -1.48
CA PHE A 101 14.52 -0.58 -2.94
C PHE A 101 14.65 0.87 -3.43
N THR A 102 15.71 1.55 -2.97
CA THR A 102 15.89 3.00 -3.14
C THR A 102 16.61 3.40 -4.43
N LYS A 103 17.13 2.41 -5.16
CA LYS A 103 17.82 2.61 -6.45
C LYS A 103 16.89 2.28 -7.60
N ALA A 104 17.11 2.95 -8.74
CA ALA A 104 16.28 2.77 -9.93
C ALA A 104 16.18 1.30 -10.38
N ASP A 105 17.30 0.57 -10.40
CA ASP A 105 17.32 -0.83 -10.84
C ASP A 105 16.56 -1.76 -9.89
N ASP A 106 16.66 -1.50 -8.58
CA ASP A 106 15.96 -2.25 -7.55
C ASP A 106 14.44 -1.98 -7.60
N ALA A 107 14.05 -0.72 -7.72
CA ALA A 107 12.66 -0.30 -7.84
C ALA A 107 12.00 -0.78 -9.16
N ARG A 108 12.79 -0.96 -10.22
CA ARG A 108 12.33 -1.45 -11.53
C ARG A 108 11.70 -2.83 -11.47
N LYS A 109 12.02 -3.62 -10.43
CA LYS A 109 11.39 -4.92 -10.18
C LYS A 109 9.87 -4.83 -10.05
N HIS A 110 9.30 -3.73 -9.55
CA HIS A 110 7.85 -3.54 -9.53
C HIS A 110 7.22 -3.44 -10.92
N ILE A 111 7.97 -2.96 -11.92
CA ILE A 111 7.51 -2.92 -13.30
C ILE A 111 7.45 -4.35 -13.87
N GLN A 112 8.36 -5.22 -13.45
CA GLN A 112 8.31 -6.65 -13.80
C GLN A 112 7.05 -7.32 -13.24
N GLY A 113 6.62 -6.91 -12.03
CA GLY A 113 5.36 -7.31 -11.42
C GLY A 113 4.10 -6.73 -12.08
N GLY A 114 4.23 -5.87 -13.10
CA GLY A 114 3.12 -5.34 -13.89
C GLY A 114 2.74 -3.88 -13.61
N ALA A 115 3.44 -3.19 -12.70
CA ALA A 115 3.24 -1.75 -12.50
C ALA A 115 3.77 -0.94 -13.70
N LYS A 116 3.16 0.22 -13.99
CA LYS A 116 3.60 1.12 -15.08
C LYS A 116 4.64 2.13 -14.62
N LYS A 117 4.55 2.58 -13.37
CA LYS A 117 5.44 3.59 -12.77
C LYS A 117 5.74 3.25 -11.32
N VAL A 118 6.88 3.72 -10.84
CA VAL A 118 7.30 3.56 -9.45
C VAL A 118 7.72 4.91 -8.90
N LEU A 119 7.22 5.25 -7.71
CA LEU A 119 7.62 6.42 -6.93
C LEU A 119 8.37 5.94 -5.68
N ILE A 120 9.64 6.30 -5.55
CA ILE A 120 10.48 5.93 -4.41
C ILE A 120 10.30 7.00 -3.31
N SER A 121 9.98 6.60 -2.08
CA SER A 121 9.77 7.49 -0.94
C SER A 121 10.86 7.37 0.13
N ALA A 122 12.08 7.05 -0.31
CA ALA A 122 13.22 6.69 0.50
C ALA A 122 14.39 7.64 0.27
#